data_AF-A0A1W9N5N2-F1
#
_entry.id   AF-A0A1W9N5N2-F1
#
_cell.length_a   1.000
_cell.length_b   1.000
_cell.length_c   1.000
_cell.angle_alpha   90.00
_cell.angle_beta   90.00
_cell.angle_gamma   90.00
#
_symmetry.space_group_name_H-M   'P 1'
#
loop_
_entity.id
_entity.type
_entity.pdbx_description
1 polymer ?
#
loop_
_entity_poly.entity_id
_entity_poly.type
_entity_poly.pdbx_seq_one_letter_code
_entity_poly.pdbx_strand_id
1 'polypeptide(L)'
;MLNFYDWLRRSEDGSELLATMEYIMTEPESFPSGEKLGPPLSAFHRPCQRCWVYPCCSTENILPEIPLRDARRKIYVPSIAETQDYCLFCREIIAKAETLTDLSRQVIVLWGFVNHLPNRVLAEKKFMGKREIASYIHDDHHFLLILARRDLKSWIQELLIYHGADIKGLIQMFPTVRDARNHQGEILCRACHQEARFPMDMLRVRFFSNPVQLYAPQSRDEEGLLTFEITEFLRLLDMAEIFRTLLRPAEQRALHELIHLHNRREEQFYWGRFTGYLSRQAKDMLNAWKIRQWPKNQVKLLYELVDYAFCPF
;
A
#
# COMPACT_ATOMS: atom_id res chain seq x y z
N MET A 1 14.31 11.86 20.38
CA MET A 1 12.83 11.75 20.42
C MET A 1 12.38 11.23 19.07
N LEU A 2 11.34 10.40 19.02
CA LEU A 2 10.88 9.85 17.74
C LEU A 2 10.07 10.91 16.99
N ASN A 3 10.46 11.22 15.75
CA ASN A 3 9.63 12.05 14.87
C ASN A 3 8.49 11.19 14.25
N PHE A 4 7.60 11.81 13.45
CA PHE A 4 6.50 11.06 12.84
C PHE A 4 6.97 9.94 11.90
N TYR A 5 8.03 10.16 11.13
CA TYR A 5 8.60 9.14 10.27
C TYR A 5 9.19 7.95 11.08
N ASP A 6 9.77 8.22 12.24
CA ASP A 6 10.27 7.20 13.18
C ASP A 6 9.17 6.28 13.71
N TRP A 7 7.94 6.76 13.77
CA TRP A 7 6.76 5.96 14.12
C TRP A 7 6.27 5.12 12.95
N LEU A 8 6.21 5.69 11.75
CA LEU A 8 5.83 4.97 10.52
C LEU A 8 6.80 3.82 10.21
N ARG A 9 8.11 4.03 10.37
CA ARG A 9 9.12 2.99 10.16
C ARG A 9 9.14 1.91 11.25
N ARG A 10 8.36 2.06 12.32
CA ARG A 10 8.20 1.08 13.40
C ARG A 10 6.92 0.25 13.26
N SER A 11 6.07 0.52 12.27
CA SER A 11 4.87 -0.28 12.03
C SER A 11 5.23 -1.71 11.65
N GLU A 12 4.67 -2.68 12.38
CA GLU A 12 4.90 -4.09 12.11
C GLU A 12 4.15 -4.55 10.85
N ASP A 13 2.89 -4.13 10.69
CA ASP A 13 2.07 -4.51 9.55
C ASP A 13 1.34 -3.31 8.90
N GLY A 14 0.52 -3.60 7.88
CA GLY A 14 -0.29 -2.58 7.22
C GLY A 14 -1.33 -1.91 8.10
N SER A 15 -1.86 -2.62 9.09
CA SER A 15 -2.91 -2.15 9.99
C SER A 15 -2.34 -1.18 11.02
N GLU A 16 -1.15 -1.50 11.55
CA GLU A 16 -0.37 -0.58 12.39
C GLU A 16 0.05 0.67 11.62
N LEU A 17 0.47 0.53 10.35
CA LEU A 17 0.84 1.70 9.54
C LEU A 17 -0.35 2.64 9.36
N LEU A 18 -1.52 2.09 9.01
CA LEU A 18 -2.76 2.85 8.90
C LEU A 18 -3.13 3.53 10.23
N ALA A 19 -3.10 2.80 11.34
CA ALA A 19 -3.39 3.35 12.67
C ALA A 19 -2.42 4.47 13.04
N THR A 20 -1.13 4.28 12.76
CA THR A 20 -0.09 5.28 13.02
C THR A 20 -0.33 6.54 12.20
N MET A 21 -0.68 6.41 10.91
CA MET A 21 -0.99 7.56 10.06
C MET A 21 -2.27 8.28 10.50
N GLU A 22 -3.33 7.54 10.84
CA GLU A 22 -4.57 8.14 11.36
C GLU A 22 -4.28 8.97 12.61
N TYR A 23 -3.47 8.44 13.53
CA TYR A 23 -3.09 9.14 14.76
C TYR A 23 -2.26 10.41 14.49
N ILE A 24 -1.29 10.35 13.56
CA ILE A 24 -0.53 11.55 13.11
C ILE A 24 -1.47 12.62 12.54
N MET A 25 -2.50 12.22 11.79
CA MET A 25 -3.41 13.15 11.15
C MET A 25 -4.46 13.73 12.10
N THR A 26 -4.95 12.97 13.07
CA THR A 26 -6.01 13.42 13.98
C THR A 26 -5.48 14.12 15.22
N GLU A 27 -4.34 13.67 15.74
CA GLU A 27 -3.81 14.08 17.04
C GLU A 27 -2.28 14.27 17.02
N PRO A 28 -1.74 15.15 16.16
CA PRO A 28 -0.28 15.35 16.05
C PRO A 28 0.33 15.86 17.37
N GLU A 29 -0.41 16.67 18.13
CA GLU A 29 0.02 17.23 19.43
C GLU A 29 0.03 16.20 20.55
N SER A 30 -0.71 15.08 20.38
CA SER A 30 -0.70 14.01 21.37
C SER A 30 0.65 13.31 21.39
N PHE A 31 1.41 13.31 20.27
CA PHE A 31 2.73 12.69 20.24
C PHE A 31 3.66 13.28 21.30
N PRO A 32 4.53 12.46 21.91
CA PRO A 32 5.36 12.87 23.02
C PRO A 32 6.41 13.89 22.59
N SER A 33 6.04 15.16 22.56
CA SER A 33 6.95 16.30 22.34
C SER A 33 7.50 16.73 23.70
N GLY A 34 8.69 16.28 24.04
CA GLY A 34 9.35 16.64 25.30
C GLY A 34 9.26 15.58 26.41
N GLU A 35 8.66 14.41 26.18
CA GLU A 35 8.61 13.37 27.22
C GLU A 35 9.99 12.86 27.63
N LYS A 36 10.09 12.48 28.91
CA LYS A 36 11.27 11.81 29.46
C LYS A 36 11.44 10.46 28.76
N LEU A 37 12.64 10.23 28.23
CA LEU A 37 13.03 8.92 27.70
C LEU A 37 12.77 7.85 28.77
N GLY A 38 12.36 6.67 28.32
CA GLY A 38 12.23 5.52 29.20
C GLY A 38 13.57 5.23 29.90
N PRO A 39 13.55 4.73 31.14
CA PRO A 39 14.78 4.33 31.81
C PRO A 39 15.51 3.27 30.97
N PRO A 40 16.85 3.19 31.06
CA PRO A 40 17.59 2.08 30.46
C PRO A 40 17.05 0.75 30.98
N LEU A 41 17.19 -0.32 30.18
CA LEU A 41 16.71 -1.65 30.53
C LEU A 41 17.24 -2.03 31.93
N SER A 42 16.35 -1.94 32.93
CA SER A 42 16.66 -2.20 34.34
C SER A 42 15.68 -3.23 34.88
N ALA A 43 16.03 -3.91 35.97
CA ALA A 43 15.19 -4.96 36.54
C ALA A 43 13.80 -4.47 37.01
N PHE A 44 13.62 -3.16 37.21
CA PHE A 44 12.41 -2.59 37.80
C PHE A 44 11.55 -1.78 36.81
N HIS A 45 12.16 -1.22 35.77
CA HIS A 45 11.46 -0.46 34.75
C HIS A 45 12.01 -0.81 33.38
N ARG A 46 11.13 -1.33 32.52
CA ARG A 46 11.42 -1.61 31.12
C ARG A 46 10.88 -0.49 30.23
N PRO A 47 11.58 -0.13 29.14
CA PRO A 47 10.97 0.66 28.08
C PRO A 47 9.85 -0.14 27.43
N CYS A 48 8.97 0.57 26.73
CA CYS A 48 7.92 0.00 25.91
C CYS A 48 8.49 -1.06 24.95
N GLN A 49 7.88 -2.24 24.91
CA GLN A 49 8.34 -3.37 24.09
C GLN A 49 8.19 -3.14 22.57
N ARG A 50 7.35 -2.20 22.15
CA ARG A 50 7.19 -1.84 20.74
C ARG A 50 8.20 -0.76 20.31
N CYS A 51 8.18 0.40 20.96
CA CYS A 51 9.04 1.51 20.51
C CYS A 51 10.47 1.43 21.04
N TRP A 52 10.69 0.77 22.18
CA TRP A 52 11.95 0.71 22.94
C TRP A 52 12.51 2.07 23.37
N VAL A 53 11.71 3.15 23.29
CA VAL A 53 12.14 4.52 23.59
C VAL A 53 11.42 5.11 24.80
N TYR A 54 10.10 4.98 24.86
CA TYR A 54 9.28 5.60 25.91
C TYR A 54 8.99 4.61 27.05
N PRO A 55 8.75 5.09 28.28
CA PRO A 55 8.41 4.23 29.40
C PRO A 55 7.06 3.52 29.17
N CYS A 56 6.91 2.32 29.73
CA CYS A 56 5.61 1.65 29.78
C CYS A 56 4.59 2.44 30.61
N CYS A 57 3.30 2.24 30.33
CA CYS A 57 2.24 2.77 31.20
C CYS A 57 2.31 2.07 32.57
N SER A 58 2.74 2.77 33.62
CA SER A 58 2.58 2.28 34.99
C SER A 58 1.12 2.47 35.45
N THR A 59 0.63 1.57 36.30
CA THR A 59 -0.70 1.66 36.92
C THR A 59 -0.93 2.98 37.66
N GLU A 60 0.13 3.59 38.19
CA GLU A 60 0.10 4.89 38.87
C GLU A 60 -0.20 6.07 37.93
N ASN A 61 0.13 5.95 36.64
CA ASN A 61 -0.06 7.01 35.64
C ASN A 61 -1.38 6.87 34.84
N ILE A 62 -2.19 5.82 35.06
CA ILE A 62 -3.45 5.56 34.33
C ILE A 62 -4.66 6.23 35.00
N LEU A 63 -4.46 7.05 36.04
CA LEU A 63 -5.53 7.86 36.64
C LEU A 63 -5.50 9.34 36.17
N PRO A 64 -5.86 9.65 34.92
CA PRO A 64 -6.67 10.83 34.65
C PRO A 64 -8.15 10.42 34.71
N GLU A 65 -8.97 11.23 35.37
CA GLU A 65 -10.43 11.10 35.41
C GLU A 65 -11.00 11.06 33.98
N ILE A 66 -11.15 9.87 33.38
CA ILE A 66 -11.82 9.74 32.08
C ILE A 66 -13.30 10.07 32.31
N PRO A 67 -13.84 11.15 31.73
CA PRO A 67 -15.26 11.45 31.86
C PRO A 67 -16.04 10.32 31.20
N LEU A 68 -16.92 9.67 31.97
CA LEU A 68 -17.91 8.70 31.51
C LEU A 68 -18.88 9.36 30.51
N ARG A 69 -18.43 9.58 29.27
CA ARG A 69 -19.27 9.97 28.14
C ARG A 69 -19.01 8.97 27.02
N ASP A 70 -19.91 7.98 26.96
CA ASP A 70 -20.19 7.06 25.84
C ASP A 70 -20.03 5.56 26.15
N ALA A 71 -20.86 5.08 27.08
CA ALA A 71 -20.97 3.68 27.50
C ALA A 71 -21.64 2.72 26.47
N ARG A 72 -21.56 2.96 25.16
CA ARG A 72 -22.26 2.13 24.15
C ARG A 72 -21.39 1.41 23.12
N ARG A 73 -20.07 1.59 23.11
CA ARG A 73 -19.19 0.70 22.33
C ARG A 73 -18.69 -0.41 23.24
N LYS A 74 -19.14 -1.65 23.01
CA LYS A 74 -18.44 -2.86 23.48
C LYS A 74 -17.10 -2.93 22.73
N ILE A 75 -16.14 -2.14 23.18
CA ILE A 75 -14.75 -2.25 22.73
C ILE A 75 -14.21 -3.50 23.42
N TYR A 76 -13.63 -4.40 22.63
CA TYR A 76 -12.81 -5.48 23.15
C TYR A 76 -11.69 -4.82 23.95
N VAL A 77 -11.75 -4.93 25.28
CA VAL A 77 -10.66 -4.47 26.14
C VAL A 77 -9.70 -5.65 26.23
N PRO A 78 -8.53 -5.61 25.57
CA PRO A 78 -7.53 -6.65 25.75
C PRO A 78 -7.24 -6.82 27.25
N SER A 79 -6.88 -8.05 27.64
CA SER A 79 -6.64 -8.35 29.05
C SER A 79 -5.66 -7.33 29.64
N ILE A 80 -6.00 -6.74 30.79
CA ILE A 80 -5.24 -5.63 31.41
C ILE A 80 -3.75 -5.97 31.54
N ALA A 81 -3.42 -7.25 31.68
CA ALA A 81 -2.04 -7.77 31.78
C ALA A 81 -1.18 -7.56 30.52
N GLU A 82 -1.74 -7.64 29.31
CA GLU A 82 -0.97 -7.48 28.06
C GLU A 82 -0.71 -6.00 27.72
N THR A 83 -1.49 -5.08 28.31
CA THR A 83 -1.42 -3.65 28.00
C THR A 83 -0.37 -2.87 28.81
N GLN A 84 0.25 -3.50 29.82
CA GLN A 84 1.27 -2.86 30.66
C GLN A 84 2.65 -2.79 30.00
N ASP A 85 2.81 -3.38 28.82
CA ASP A 85 4.11 -3.54 28.16
C ASP A 85 4.39 -2.45 27.12
N TYR A 86 3.42 -1.56 26.93
CA TYR A 86 3.44 -0.51 25.94
C TYR A 86 3.38 0.87 26.59
N CYS A 87 4.02 1.85 25.96
CA CYS A 87 3.72 3.26 26.24
C CYS A 87 2.30 3.58 25.74
N LEU A 88 1.76 4.73 26.18
CA LEU A 88 0.40 5.15 25.87
C LEU A 88 0.13 5.13 24.35
N PHE A 89 1.04 5.72 23.57
CA PHE A 89 0.95 5.80 22.11
C PHE A 89 0.99 4.45 21.42
N CYS A 90 1.93 3.58 21.79
CA CYS A 90 1.99 2.23 21.23
C CYS A 90 0.70 1.46 21.51
N ARG A 91 0.14 1.61 22.72
CA ARG A 91 -1.12 0.97 23.09
C ARG A 91 -2.28 1.47 22.24
N GLU A 92 -2.39 2.77 22.02
CA GLU A 92 -3.44 3.37 21.19
C GLU A 92 -3.32 2.95 19.72
N ILE A 93 -2.09 2.95 19.18
CA ILE A 93 -1.82 2.47 17.81
C ILE A 93 -2.21 1.00 17.67
N ILE A 94 -1.78 0.12 18.59
CA ILE A 94 -2.10 -1.32 18.53
C ILE A 94 -3.61 -1.54 18.63
N ALA A 95 -4.27 -0.92 19.61
CA ALA A 95 -5.72 -1.05 19.79
C ALA A 95 -6.50 -0.58 18.56
N LYS A 96 -6.03 0.48 17.90
CA LYS A 96 -6.62 0.96 16.65
C LYS A 96 -6.33 0.01 15.48
N ALA A 97 -5.11 -0.50 15.37
CA ALA A 97 -4.68 -1.39 14.30
C ALA A 97 -5.55 -2.65 14.20
N GLU A 98 -5.98 -3.21 15.33
CA GLU A 98 -6.90 -4.36 15.37
C GLU A 98 -8.17 -4.11 14.54
N THR A 99 -8.71 -2.88 14.61
CA THR A 99 -9.94 -2.49 13.88
C THR A 99 -9.72 -2.25 12.39
N LEU A 100 -8.46 -2.12 11.95
CA LEU A 100 -8.07 -1.76 10.58
C LEU A 100 -7.57 -2.97 9.77
N THR A 101 -7.58 -4.18 10.33
CA THR A 101 -7.06 -5.40 9.71
C THR A 101 -7.69 -5.72 8.35
N ASP A 102 -9.00 -5.55 8.18
CA ASP A 102 -9.65 -5.82 6.89
C ASP A 102 -9.43 -4.71 5.88
N LEU A 103 -9.38 -3.46 6.35
CA LEU A 103 -9.07 -2.31 5.52
C LEU A 103 -7.65 -2.43 4.97
N SER A 104 -6.67 -2.77 5.81
CA SER A 104 -5.26 -2.87 5.42
C SER A 104 -5.05 -3.83 4.25
N ARG A 105 -5.88 -4.87 4.11
CA ARG A 105 -5.81 -5.82 2.98
C ARG A 105 -6.23 -5.24 1.63
N GLN A 106 -7.00 -4.16 1.65
CA GLN A 106 -7.61 -3.55 0.46
C GLN A 106 -6.91 -2.25 0.05
N VAL A 107 -5.85 -1.87 0.74
CA VAL A 107 -5.08 -0.65 0.43
C VAL A 107 -3.78 -0.96 -0.31
N ILE A 108 -3.24 0.10 -0.91
CA ILE A 108 -1.90 0.16 -1.49
C ILE A 108 -1.20 1.38 -0.89
N VAL A 109 0.10 1.22 -0.66
CA VAL A 109 0.99 2.26 -0.14
C VAL A 109 1.75 2.85 -1.31
N LEU A 110 1.75 4.17 -1.40
CA LEU A 110 2.47 4.97 -2.38
C LEU A 110 3.53 5.78 -1.65
N TRP A 111 4.79 5.50 -1.95
CA TRP A 111 5.92 6.33 -1.54
C TRP A 111 6.39 7.15 -2.73
N GLY A 112 6.21 8.46 -2.68
CA GLY A 112 6.55 9.37 -3.75
C GLY A 112 7.76 10.22 -3.42
N PHE A 113 8.71 10.30 -4.35
CA PHE A 113 9.84 11.22 -4.37
C PHE A 113 9.77 12.03 -5.66
N VAL A 114 9.33 13.28 -5.55
CA VAL A 114 8.96 14.12 -6.70
C VAL A 114 9.57 15.51 -6.59
N ASN A 115 9.73 16.18 -7.73
CA ASN A 115 10.26 17.55 -7.79
C ASN A 115 9.37 18.61 -7.11
N HIS A 116 8.08 18.33 -6.96
CA HIS A 116 7.15 19.12 -6.15
C HIS A 116 5.97 18.24 -5.70
N LEU A 117 5.49 18.46 -4.48
CA LEU A 117 4.36 17.70 -3.94
C LEU A 117 3.07 17.96 -4.75
N PRO A 118 2.27 16.92 -5.03
CA PRO A 118 0.97 17.12 -5.67
C PRO A 118 0.05 17.99 -4.80
N ASN A 119 -0.72 18.89 -5.42
CA ASN A 119 -1.61 19.82 -4.69
C ASN A 119 -2.60 19.10 -3.76
N ARG A 120 -2.97 17.86 -4.12
CA ARG A 120 -3.84 17.01 -3.30
C ARG A 120 -3.19 16.55 -2.00
N VAL A 121 -1.91 16.19 -2.06
CA VAL A 121 -1.15 15.78 -0.88
C VAL A 121 -0.98 16.97 0.07
N LEU A 122 -0.81 18.18 -0.49
CA LEU A 122 -0.72 19.44 0.27
C LEU A 122 -2.06 19.90 0.86
N ALA A 123 -3.18 19.54 0.23
CA ALA A 123 -4.50 19.95 0.67
C ALA A 123 -4.91 19.15 1.92
N GLU A 124 -4.45 19.59 3.10
CA GLU A 124 -4.79 19.03 4.43
C GLU A 124 -6.31 18.96 4.71
N LYS A 125 -7.16 19.55 3.85
CA LYS A 125 -8.60 19.65 4.04
C LYS A 125 -9.38 19.09 2.85
N LYS A 126 -9.93 17.89 3.06
CA LYS A 126 -11.24 17.41 2.56
C LYS A 126 -11.60 17.85 1.13
N PHE A 127 -10.76 17.55 0.13
CA PHE A 127 -11.24 17.63 -1.25
C PHE A 127 -12.16 16.43 -1.53
N MET A 128 -13.47 16.63 -1.26
CA MET A 128 -14.71 15.98 -1.77
C MET A 128 -14.67 14.58 -2.44
N GLY A 129 -13.75 13.70 -2.09
CA GLY A 129 -13.68 12.33 -2.60
C GLY A 129 -13.11 11.40 -1.54
N LYS A 130 -13.89 10.38 -1.14
CA LYS A 130 -13.54 9.35 -0.15
C LYS A 130 -12.41 8.38 -0.58
N ARG A 131 -11.47 8.83 -1.41
CA ARG A 131 -10.50 7.96 -2.10
C ARG A 131 -9.19 7.79 -1.33
N GLU A 132 -8.73 8.87 -0.70
CA GLU A 132 -7.50 8.87 0.10
C GLU A 132 -7.84 8.46 1.54
N ILE A 133 -7.12 7.47 2.05
CA ILE A 133 -7.34 6.95 3.40
C ILE A 133 -6.46 7.70 4.38
N ALA A 134 -5.18 7.89 4.03
CA ALA A 134 -4.24 8.65 4.84
C ALA A 134 -3.11 9.23 3.97
N SER A 135 -2.59 10.38 4.35
CA SER A 135 -1.46 11.05 3.68
C SER A 135 -0.47 11.59 4.72
N TYR A 136 0.81 11.50 4.44
CA TYR A 136 1.89 12.03 5.26
C TYR A 136 2.92 12.70 4.37
N ILE A 137 3.25 13.96 4.67
CA ILE A 137 4.32 14.71 4.02
C ILE A 137 5.58 14.57 4.86
N HIS A 138 6.65 14.04 4.27
CA HIS A 138 7.92 13.89 4.96
C HIS A 138 8.77 15.16 4.84
N ASP A 139 8.85 15.71 3.63
CA ASP A 139 9.53 16.96 3.29
C ASP A 139 8.96 17.53 1.97
N ASP A 140 9.61 18.54 1.38
CA ASP A 140 9.17 19.23 0.16
C ASP A 140 9.12 18.34 -1.11
N HIS A 141 9.69 17.14 -1.06
CA HIS A 141 9.80 16.22 -2.20
C HIS A 141 9.23 14.83 -1.90
N HIS A 142 9.10 14.46 -0.62
CA HIS A 142 8.70 13.13 -0.20
C HIS A 142 7.32 13.10 0.43
N PHE A 143 6.50 12.16 -0.02
CA PHE A 143 5.21 11.88 0.58
C PHE A 143 4.92 10.38 0.67
N LEU A 144 4.11 10.03 1.65
CA LEU A 144 3.52 8.71 1.81
C LEU A 144 2.01 8.85 1.71
N LEU A 145 1.40 8.08 0.81
CA LEU A 145 -0.04 8.07 0.59
C LEU A 145 -0.57 6.64 0.71
N ILE A 146 -1.70 6.47 1.40
CA ILE A 146 -2.44 5.21 1.44
C ILE A 146 -3.80 5.42 0.79
N LEU A 147 -4.10 4.57 -0.20
CA LEU A 147 -5.33 4.60 -0.97
C LEU A 147 -5.92 3.20 -1.14
N ALA A 148 -7.23 3.11 -1.33
CA ALA A 148 -7.85 1.83 -1.65
C ALA A 148 -7.38 1.37 -3.04
N ARG A 149 -7.02 0.09 -3.21
CA ARG A 149 -6.43 -0.42 -4.47
C ARG A 149 -7.21 -0.04 -5.72
N ARG A 150 -8.55 -0.08 -5.63
CA ARG A 150 -9.49 0.28 -6.70
C ARG A 150 -9.44 1.74 -7.14
N ASP A 151 -8.94 2.63 -6.30
CA ASP A 151 -8.86 4.07 -6.56
C ASP A 151 -7.53 4.48 -7.21
N LEU A 152 -6.58 3.54 -7.35
CA LEU A 152 -5.24 3.80 -7.88
C LEU A 152 -5.27 4.45 -9.27
N LYS A 153 -6.03 3.88 -10.20
CA LYS A 153 -6.15 4.40 -11.56
C LYS A 153 -6.70 5.83 -11.57
N SER A 154 -7.80 6.06 -10.85
CA SER A 154 -8.42 7.39 -10.77
C SER A 154 -7.46 8.42 -10.18
N TRP A 155 -6.68 8.03 -9.17
CA TRP A 155 -5.67 8.90 -8.56
C TRP A 155 -4.55 9.26 -9.55
N ILE A 156 -4.04 8.28 -10.32
CA ILE A 156 -3.00 8.52 -11.34
C ILE A 156 -3.51 9.42 -12.47
N GLN A 157 -4.73 9.17 -12.97
CA GLN A 157 -5.34 10.00 -14.01
C GLN A 157 -5.44 11.45 -13.56
N GLU A 158 -5.82 11.64 -12.32
CA GLU A 158 -5.95 12.97 -11.74
C GLU A 158 -4.59 13.66 -11.55
N LEU A 159 -3.60 12.94 -11.05
CA LEU A 159 -2.22 13.44 -10.96
C LEU A 159 -1.75 13.97 -12.31
N LEU A 160 -2.00 13.23 -13.40
CA LEU A 160 -1.66 13.62 -14.76
C LEU A 160 -2.51 14.79 -15.30
N ILE A 161 -3.78 14.90 -14.92
CA ILE A 161 -4.63 16.04 -15.34
C ILE A 161 -4.14 17.34 -14.71
N TYR A 162 -3.78 17.33 -13.43
CA TYR A 162 -3.41 18.54 -12.71
C TYR A 162 -1.94 18.93 -12.85
N HIS A 163 -1.03 17.96 -12.90
CA HIS A 163 0.41 18.23 -12.96
C HIS A 163 1.05 17.89 -14.30
N GLY A 164 0.38 17.11 -15.15
CA GLY A 164 0.88 16.79 -16.50
C GLY A 164 2.31 16.26 -16.51
N ALA A 165 3.14 16.88 -17.35
CA ALA A 165 4.56 16.57 -17.49
C ALA A 165 5.46 17.37 -16.54
N ASP A 166 4.89 18.28 -15.73
CA ASP A 166 5.66 19.14 -14.83
C ASP A 166 6.13 18.38 -13.61
N ILE A 167 5.35 17.39 -13.16
CA ILE A 167 5.75 16.49 -12.08
C ILE A 167 6.74 15.44 -12.61
N LYS A 168 7.85 15.30 -11.90
CA LYS A 168 8.96 14.40 -12.23
C LYS A 168 9.43 13.70 -10.97
N GLY A 169 10.03 12.51 -11.15
CA GLY A 169 10.56 11.72 -10.05
C GLY A 169 10.03 10.29 -10.07
N LEU A 170 9.80 9.74 -8.89
CA LEU A 170 9.48 8.33 -8.70
C LEU A 170 8.29 8.16 -7.75
N ILE A 171 7.34 7.32 -8.14
CA ILE A 171 6.30 6.81 -7.25
C ILE A 171 6.46 5.31 -7.13
N GLN A 172 6.74 4.84 -5.91
CA GLN A 172 6.82 3.41 -5.59
C GLN A 172 5.50 2.95 -4.99
N MET A 173 4.95 1.88 -5.55
CA MET A 173 3.63 1.37 -5.23
C MET A 173 3.75 -0.07 -4.75
N PHE A 174 3.25 -0.37 -3.56
CA PHE A 174 3.26 -1.72 -3.00
C PHE A 174 2.08 -1.95 -2.07
N PRO A 175 1.51 -3.17 -2.01
CA PRO A 175 0.49 -3.46 -1.02
C PRO A 175 1.11 -3.51 0.37
N THR A 176 0.25 -3.39 1.37
CA THR A 176 0.60 -3.58 2.77
C THR A 176 1.05 -5.01 3.06
N VAL A 177 1.89 -5.15 4.08
CA VAL A 177 2.31 -6.44 4.60
C VAL A 177 1.22 -7.05 5.49
N ARG A 178 1.08 -8.37 5.38
CA ARG A 178 0.15 -9.19 6.18
C ARG A 178 0.83 -10.22 7.09
N ASP A 179 2.10 -10.51 6.82
CA ASP A 179 2.83 -11.60 7.48
C ASP A 179 3.80 -10.99 8.50
N ALA A 180 3.75 -11.46 9.74
CA ALA A 180 4.63 -11.05 10.84
C ALA A 180 6.13 -11.21 10.50
N ARG A 181 6.48 -12.01 9.49
CA ARG A 181 7.87 -12.16 9.05
C ARG A 181 8.45 -10.95 8.33
N ASN A 182 7.63 -10.05 7.81
CA ASN A 182 8.10 -8.84 7.14
C ASN A 182 7.50 -7.64 7.88
N HIS A 183 8.32 -6.68 8.27
CA HIS A 183 7.80 -5.49 8.93
C HIS A 183 7.47 -4.42 7.90
N GLN A 184 6.28 -3.83 7.98
CA GLN A 184 5.86 -2.75 7.09
C GLN A 184 6.84 -1.57 7.12
N GLY A 185 7.40 -1.27 8.29
CA GLY A 185 8.45 -0.27 8.46
C GLY A 185 9.76 -0.57 7.70
N GLU A 186 10.16 -1.84 7.60
CA GLU A 186 11.32 -2.24 6.80
C GLU A 186 11.06 -2.06 5.30
N ILE A 187 9.85 -2.39 4.84
CA ILE A 187 9.42 -2.17 3.45
C ILE A 187 9.51 -0.68 3.10
N LEU A 188 9.06 0.21 3.99
CA LEU A 188 9.16 1.66 3.82
C LEU A 188 10.62 2.13 3.76
N CYS A 189 11.48 1.64 4.66
CA CYS A 189 12.90 2.00 4.67
C CYS A 189 13.59 1.55 3.36
N ARG A 190 13.20 0.39 2.81
CA ARG A 190 13.72 -0.08 1.51
C ARG A 190 13.22 0.74 0.35
N ALA A 191 11.95 1.14 0.35
CA ALA A 191 11.41 2.03 -0.67
C ALA A 191 12.20 3.35 -0.68
N CYS A 192 12.33 4.02 0.47
CA CYS A 192 13.15 5.24 0.61
C CYS A 192 14.59 5.01 0.12
N HIS A 193 15.27 3.95 0.55
CA HIS A 193 16.64 3.67 0.09
C HIS A 193 16.77 3.49 -1.43
N GLN A 194 15.76 2.93 -2.11
CA GLN A 194 15.81 2.66 -3.55
C GLN A 194 15.60 3.91 -4.42
N GLU A 195 14.98 4.96 -3.89
CA GLU A 195 14.63 6.16 -4.66
C GLU A 195 15.85 6.94 -5.15
N ALA A 196 16.94 6.92 -4.39
CA ALA A 196 18.17 7.66 -4.66
C ALA A 196 18.84 7.29 -6.00
N ARG A 197 18.39 6.21 -6.65
CA ARG A 197 18.90 5.73 -7.94
C ARG A 197 18.18 6.33 -9.14
N PHE A 198 17.07 7.04 -8.94
CA PHE A 198 16.22 7.50 -10.03
C PHE A 198 16.43 8.99 -10.33
N PRO A 199 16.64 9.36 -11.61
CA PRO A 199 16.73 10.76 -11.99
C PRO A 199 15.36 11.45 -11.98
N MET A 200 15.38 12.76 -11.73
CA MET A 200 14.20 13.67 -11.76
C MET A 200 13.91 14.22 -13.16
N ASP A 201 14.05 13.39 -14.20
CA ASP A 201 13.86 13.75 -15.61
C ASP A 201 12.41 13.55 -16.10
N MET A 202 11.74 12.53 -15.59
CA MET A 202 10.34 12.18 -15.90
C MET A 202 9.67 11.53 -14.68
N LEU A 203 8.34 11.42 -14.67
CA LEU A 203 7.62 10.68 -13.63
C LEU A 203 7.57 9.18 -13.95
N ARG A 204 8.24 8.39 -13.10
CA ARG A 204 8.25 6.93 -13.19
C ARG A 204 7.42 6.30 -12.08
N VAL A 205 6.85 5.13 -12.37
CA VAL A 205 6.20 4.27 -11.39
C VAL A 205 7.00 3.01 -11.22
N ARG A 206 7.28 2.62 -9.96
CA ARG A 206 7.73 1.27 -9.62
C ARG A 206 6.59 0.52 -8.95
N PHE A 207 6.07 -0.49 -9.64
CA PHE A 207 4.94 -1.27 -9.15
C PHE A 207 5.39 -2.64 -8.62
N PHE A 208 5.12 -2.88 -7.35
CA PHE A 208 5.33 -4.16 -6.69
C PHE A 208 3.99 -4.80 -6.37
N SER A 209 3.70 -5.97 -6.95
CA SER A 209 2.48 -6.72 -6.67
C SER A 209 2.46 -7.36 -5.28
N ASN A 210 3.64 -7.48 -4.66
CA ASN A 210 3.85 -8.00 -3.31
C ASN A 210 4.99 -7.22 -2.62
N PRO A 211 4.85 -6.77 -1.36
CA PRO A 211 5.86 -5.99 -0.65
C PRO A 211 7.23 -6.69 -0.60
N VAL A 212 7.27 -8.03 -0.55
CA VAL A 212 8.54 -8.78 -0.47
C VAL A 212 9.41 -8.60 -1.73
N GLN A 213 8.82 -8.14 -2.84
CA GLN A 213 9.58 -7.84 -4.06
C GLN A 213 10.55 -6.66 -3.88
N LEU A 214 10.35 -5.80 -2.87
CA LEU A 214 11.30 -4.73 -2.53
C LEU A 214 12.64 -5.25 -1.99
N TYR A 215 12.73 -6.52 -1.53
CA TYR A 215 14.00 -7.10 -1.10
C TYR A 215 14.94 -7.44 -2.28
N ALA A 216 14.39 -7.74 -3.46
CA ALA A 216 15.13 -8.14 -4.65
C ALA A 216 14.48 -7.56 -5.93
N PRO A 217 14.48 -6.22 -6.11
CA PRO A 217 13.81 -5.58 -7.24
C PRO A 217 14.45 -5.87 -8.60
N GLN A 218 15.74 -6.22 -8.64
CA GLN A 218 16.53 -6.31 -9.87
C GLN A 218 15.96 -7.33 -10.85
N SER A 219 15.55 -8.51 -10.37
CA SER A 219 15.02 -9.57 -11.24
C SER A 219 13.75 -9.13 -11.97
N ARG A 220 12.85 -8.38 -11.30
CA ARG A 220 11.64 -7.85 -11.94
C ARG A 220 11.95 -6.69 -12.89
N ASP A 221 12.96 -5.90 -12.59
CA ASP A 221 13.41 -4.80 -13.46
C ASP A 221 14.01 -5.33 -14.76
N GLU A 222 14.86 -6.37 -14.67
CA GLU A 222 15.40 -7.10 -15.82
C GLU A 222 14.31 -7.75 -16.69
N GLU A 223 13.21 -8.16 -16.06
CA GLU A 223 12.02 -8.71 -16.73
C GLU A 223 11.09 -7.65 -17.34
N GLY A 224 11.35 -6.35 -17.11
CA GLY A 224 10.50 -5.24 -17.56
C GLY A 224 9.15 -5.16 -16.83
N LEU A 225 9.08 -5.63 -15.57
CA LEU A 225 7.84 -5.75 -14.79
C LEU A 225 7.73 -4.79 -13.61
N LEU A 226 8.69 -3.88 -13.47
CA LEU A 226 8.82 -3.07 -12.27
C LEU A 226 8.68 -1.58 -12.57
N THR A 227 9.54 -1.05 -13.43
CA THR A 227 9.64 0.38 -13.68
C THR A 227 8.96 0.77 -14.99
N PHE A 228 8.03 1.71 -14.92
CA PHE A 228 7.25 2.20 -16.06
C PHE A 228 7.25 3.72 -16.10
N GLU A 229 7.08 4.31 -17.29
CA GLU A 229 6.60 5.68 -17.37
C GLU A 229 5.16 5.73 -16.81
N ILE A 230 4.79 6.81 -16.11
CA ILE A 230 3.44 6.96 -15.54
C ILE A 230 2.32 6.80 -16.59
N THR A 231 2.54 7.26 -17.83
CA THR A 231 1.53 7.16 -18.91
C THR A 231 1.41 5.74 -19.44
N GLU A 232 2.53 5.00 -19.52
CA GLU A 232 2.55 3.57 -19.86
C GLU A 232 1.85 2.75 -18.78
N PHE A 233 2.15 3.01 -17.50
CA PHE A 233 1.54 2.33 -16.38
C PHE A 233 0.02 2.54 -16.34
N LEU A 234 -0.45 3.76 -16.62
CA LEU A 234 -1.87 4.05 -16.73
C LEU A 234 -2.55 3.23 -17.84
N ARG A 235 -1.91 3.08 -19.01
CA ARG A 235 -2.44 2.21 -20.09
C ARG A 235 -2.52 0.75 -19.65
N LEU A 236 -1.54 0.26 -18.88
CA LEU A 236 -1.59 -1.10 -18.34
C LEU A 236 -2.76 -1.29 -17.36
N LEU A 237 -3.06 -0.28 -16.54
CA LEU A 237 -4.26 -0.28 -15.68
C LEU A 237 -5.56 -0.26 -16.49
N ASP A 238 -5.62 0.52 -17.58
CA ASP A 238 -6.76 0.51 -18.50
C ASP A 238 -6.98 -0.87 -19.11
N MET A 239 -5.91 -1.53 -19.55
CA MET A 239 -5.96 -2.89 -20.07
C MET A 239 -6.42 -3.88 -19.00
N ALA A 240 -5.92 -3.78 -17.76
CA ALA A 240 -6.36 -4.63 -16.66
C ALA A 240 -7.86 -4.46 -16.35
N GLU A 241 -8.37 -3.24 -16.42
CA GLU A 241 -9.81 -2.96 -16.22
C GLU A 241 -10.67 -3.53 -17.35
N ILE A 242 -10.27 -3.33 -18.61
CA ILE A 242 -10.97 -3.92 -19.77
C ILE A 242 -10.95 -5.45 -19.66
N PHE A 243 -9.80 -6.03 -19.33
CA PHE A 243 -9.63 -7.47 -19.15
C PHE A 243 -10.55 -8.01 -18.05
N ARG A 244 -10.59 -7.35 -16.89
CA ARG A 244 -11.44 -7.73 -15.76
C ARG A 244 -12.92 -7.61 -16.08
N THR A 245 -13.30 -6.61 -16.87
CA THR A 245 -14.70 -6.34 -17.26
C THR A 245 -15.20 -7.33 -18.31
N LEU A 246 -14.36 -7.66 -19.31
CA LEU A 246 -14.77 -8.50 -20.45
C LEU A 246 -14.62 -10.00 -20.20
N LEU A 247 -13.74 -10.42 -19.29
CA LEU A 247 -13.53 -11.83 -18.94
C LEU A 247 -13.97 -12.13 -17.52
N ARG A 248 -14.83 -13.14 -17.36
CA ARG A 248 -15.25 -13.64 -16.05
C ARG A 248 -14.07 -14.29 -15.31
N PRO A 249 -14.08 -14.37 -13.96
CA PRO A 249 -12.98 -15.01 -13.21
C PRO A 249 -12.66 -16.45 -13.62
N ALA A 250 -13.66 -17.23 -14.07
CA ALA A 250 -13.43 -18.57 -14.61
C ALA A 250 -12.71 -18.54 -15.98
N GLU A 251 -13.05 -17.59 -16.84
CA GLU A 251 -12.42 -17.40 -18.15
C GLU A 251 -10.99 -16.87 -18.00
N GLN A 252 -10.76 -15.96 -17.05
CA GLN A 252 -9.42 -15.49 -16.70
C GLN A 252 -8.52 -16.64 -16.22
N ARG A 253 -9.02 -17.53 -15.35
CA ARG A 253 -8.28 -18.72 -14.92
C ARG A 253 -7.97 -19.66 -16.08
N ALA A 254 -8.96 -19.96 -16.93
CA ALA A 254 -8.75 -20.79 -18.10
C ALA A 254 -7.70 -20.20 -19.05
N LEU A 255 -7.76 -18.90 -19.33
CA LEU A 255 -6.75 -18.20 -20.13
C LEU A 255 -5.35 -18.31 -19.52
N HIS A 256 -5.25 -18.15 -18.20
CA HIS A 256 -3.98 -18.27 -17.49
C HIS A 256 -3.39 -19.68 -17.66
N GLU A 257 -4.19 -20.72 -17.47
CA GLU A 257 -3.77 -22.11 -17.67
C GLU A 257 -3.32 -22.37 -19.11
N LEU A 258 -4.04 -21.84 -20.11
CA LEU A 258 -3.71 -22.00 -21.53
C LEU A 258 -2.35 -21.40 -21.88
N ILE A 259 -2.04 -20.21 -21.37
CA ILE A 259 -0.78 -19.51 -21.65
C ILE A 259 0.42 -20.25 -21.04
N HIS A 260 0.18 -21.09 -20.02
CA HIS A 260 1.22 -21.89 -19.37
C HIS A 260 1.41 -23.28 -19.99
N LEU A 261 0.63 -23.66 -21.02
CA LEU A 261 0.81 -24.94 -21.70
C LEU A 261 2.15 -24.98 -22.47
N HIS A 262 2.89 -26.07 -22.30
CA HIS A 262 4.16 -26.28 -23.00
C HIS A 262 3.98 -26.89 -24.40
N ASN A 263 2.89 -27.65 -24.62
CA ASN A 263 2.63 -28.33 -25.88
C ASN A 263 1.85 -27.43 -26.85
N ARG A 264 2.49 -26.98 -27.92
CA ARG A 264 1.90 -26.10 -28.95
C ARG A 264 0.64 -26.69 -29.63
N ARG A 265 0.58 -28.02 -29.81
CA ARG A 265 -0.59 -28.67 -30.43
C ARG A 265 -1.80 -28.63 -29.51
N GLU A 266 -1.58 -28.90 -28.23
CA GLU A 266 -2.63 -28.79 -27.20
C GLU A 266 -3.07 -27.33 -27.04
N GLU A 267 -2.12 -26.39 -27.01
CA GLU A 267 -2.42 -24.95 -26.92
C GLU A 267 -3.38 -24.53 -28.04
N GLN A 268 -3.11 -24.88 -29.31
CA GLN A 268 -3.99 -24.54 -30.43
C GLN A 268 -5.39 -25.15 -30.28
N PHE A 269 -5.46 -26.42 -29.89
CA PHE A 269 -6.73 -27.13 -29.71
C PHE A 269 -7.57 -26.52 -28.59
N TYR A 270 -6.97 -26.32 -27.41
CA TYR A 270 -7.67 -25.73 -26.27
C TYR A 270 -7.99 -24.25 -26.48
N TRP A 271 -7.16 -23.51 -27.21
CA TRP A 271 -7.46 -22.13 -27.60
C TRP A 271 -8.72 -22.04 -28.47
N GLY A 272 -8.89 -22.94 -29.45
CA GLY A 272 -10.09 -22.99 -30.27
C GLY A 272 -11.36 -23.24 -29.45
N ARG A 273 -11.28 -24.14 -28.45
CA ARG A 273 -12.39 -24.39 -27.51
C ARG A 273 -12.65 -23.19 -26.59
N PHE A 274 -11.61 -22.66 -25.97
CA PHE A 274 -11.69 -21.52 -25.07
C PHE A 274 -12.33 -20.32 -25.75
N THR A 275 -11.83 -19.95 -26.93
CA THR A 275 -12.44 -18.89 -27.73
C THR A 275 -13.88 -19.25 -28.06
N GLY A 276 -14.23 -20.48 -28.42
CA GLY A 276 -15.62 -20.91 -28.62
C GLY A 276 -16.60 -20.46 -27.52
N TYR A 277 -16.20 -20.52 -26.24
CA TYR A 277 -17.02 -20.16 -25.09
C TYR A 277 -17.10 -18.65 -24.77
N LEU A 278 -16.16 -17.85 -25.28
CA LEU A 278 -16.10 -16.42 -24.97
C LEU A 278 -17.17 -15.60 -25.68
N SER A 279 -17.54 -14.48 -25.04
CA SER A 279 -18.33 -13.42 -25.67
C SER A 279 -17.60 -12.84 -26.89
N ARG A 280 -18.36 -12.25 -27.84
CA ARG A 280 -17.76 -11.62 -29.03
C ARG A 280 -16.78 -10.49 -28.65
N GLN A 281 -17.14 -9.66 -27.68
CA GLN A 281 -16.30 -8.56 -27.20
C GLN A 281 -14.99 -9.07 -26.59
N ALA A 282 -15.04 -10.13 -25.78
CA ALA A 282 -13.84 -10.74 -25.21
C ALA A 282 -12.92 -11.34 -26.30
N LYS A 283 -13.49 -12.00 -27.32
CA LYS A 283 -12.74 -12.50 -28.48
C LYS A 283 -12.03 -11.38 -29.23
N ASP A 284 -12.77 -10.32 -29.54
CA ASP A 284 -12.27 -9.18 -30.30
C ASP A 284 -11.13 -8.49 -29.53
N MET A 285 -11.28 -8.30 -28.21
CA MET A 285 -10.22 -7.78 -27.34
C MET A 285 -8.97 -8.68 -27.36
N LEU A 286 -9.09 -9.98 -27.10
CA LEU A 286 -7.94 -10.90 -27.07
C LEU A 286 -7.20 -10.96 -28.42
N ASN A 287 -7.95 -10.90 -29.52
CA ASN A 287 -7.41 -10.87 -30.87
C ASN A 287 -6.70 -9.53 -31.17
N ALA A 288 -7.33 -8.41 -30.83
CA ALA A 288 -6.76 -7.07 -31.02
C ALA A 288 -5.45 -6.90 -30.26
N TRP A 289 -5.38 -7.41 -29.02
CA TRP A 289 -4.17 -7.39 -28.20
C TRP A 289 -3.12 -8.40 -28.66
N LYS A 290 -3.48 -9.39 -29.48
CA LYS A 290 -2.61 -10.52 -29.86
C LYS A 290 -2.00 -11.19 -28.63
N ILE A 291 -2.80 -11.41 -27.58
CA ILE A 291 -2.31 -11.84 -26.26
C ILE A 291 -1.49 -13.14 -26.31
N ARG A 292 -1.74 -14.00 -27.30
CA ARG A 292 -0.97 -15.24 -27.54
C ARG A 292 0.50 -15.00 -27.86
N GLN A 293 0.83 -13.82 -28.36
CA GLN A 293 2.18 -13.41 -28.74
C GLN A 293 2.88 -12.63 -27.63
N TRP A 294 2.18 -12.34 -26.52
CA TRP A 294 2.78 -11.59 -25.43
C TRP A 294 3.87 -12.40 -24.72
N PRO A 295 4.93 -11.73 -24.22
CA PRO A 295 5.83 -12.33 -23.26
C PRO A 295 5.08 -12.81 -22.01
N LYS A 296 5.50 -13.96 -21.45
CA LYS A 296 4.90 -14.51 -20.21
C LYS A 296 4.87 -13.49 -19.07
N ASN A 297 5.91 -12.67 -18.97
CA ASN A 297 6.04 -11.62 -17.97
C ASN A 297 4.94 -10.56 -18.14
N GLN A 298 4.65 -10.12 -19.37
CA GLN A 298 3.58 -9.16 -19.62
C GLN A 298 2.20 -9.71 -19.25
N VAL A 299 1.94 -11.00 -19.54
CA VAL A 299 0.72 -11.67 -19.09
C VAL A 299 0.67 -11.70 -17.57
N LYS A 300 1.74 -12.13 -16.90
CA LYS A 300 1.83 -12.14 -15.43
C LYS A 300 1.50 -10.76 -14.83
N LEU A 301 2.08 -9.69 -15.37
CA LEU A 301 1.81 -8.32 -14.93
C LEU A 301 0.34 -7.94 -15.10
N LEU A 302 -0.29 -8.31 -16.23
CA LEU A 302 -1.71 -8.06 -16.43
C LEU A 302 -2.55 -8.69 -15.31
N TYR A 303 -2.30 -9.96 -14.95
CA TYR A 303 -3.01 -10.63 -13.85
C TYR A 303 -2.72 -9.99 -12.50
N GLU A 304 -1.49 -9.53 -12.25
CA GLU A 304 -1.15 -8.80 -11.03
C GLU A 304 -1.91 -7.46 -10.93
N LEU A 305 -2.12 -6.77 -12.05
CA LEU A 305 -2.83 -5.48 -12.11
C LEU A 305 -4.35 -5.62 -12.02
N VAL A 306 -4.92 -6.78 -12.35
CA VAL A 306 -6.37 -7.02 -12.23
C VAL A 306 -6.87 -6.75 -10.81
N ASP A 307 -6.07 -7.02 -9.78
CA ASP A 307 -6.42 -6.76 -8.38
C ASP A 307 -6.46 -5.27 -8.00
N TYR A 308 -5.94 -4.40 -8.87
CA TYR A 308 -5.90 -2.94 -8.71
C TYR A 308 -6.86 -2.22 -9.66
N ALA A 309 -7.39 -2.95 -10.66
CA ALA A 309 -8.41 -2.42 -11.56
C ALA A 309 -9.78 -2.35 -10.86
N PHE A 310 -10.48 -1.23 -11.05
CA PHE A 310 -11.86 -1.07 -10.61
C PHE A 310 -12.79 -2.02 -11.39
N CYS A 311 -13.77 -2.61 -10.71
CA CYS A 311 -14.84 -3.38 -11.34
C CYS A 311 -16.18 -2.83 -10.82
N PRO A 312 -17.04 -2.27 -11.69
CA PRO A 312 -18.30 -1.69 -11.28
C PRO A 312 -19.38 -2.69 -10.82
N PHE A 313 -19.08 -4.00 -10.82
CA PHE A 313 -20.05 -5.08 -10.66
C PHE A 313 -19.69 -6.07 -9.56
#